data_AF-A0A6N2ELZ7-F1
#
_entry.id   AF-A0A6N2ELZ7-F1
#
_cell.length_a   1.000
_cell.length_b   1.000
_cell.length_c   1.000
_cell.angle_alpha   90.00
_cell.angle_beta   90.00
_cell.angle_gamma   90.00
#
_symmetry.space_group_name_H-M   'P 1'
#
loop_
_entity.id
_entity.type
_entity.pdbx_description
1 polymer ?
#
loop_
_entity_poly.entity_id
_entity_poly.type
_entity_poly.pdbx_seq_one_letter_code
_entity_poly.pdbx_strand_id
1 'polypeptide(L)'
;MTEPPPPPPIPEILREDGPKFETPGQKKQRQREERRSGPEMRAIAIGLDFAAMVAGGCILGFAADTWLGTFPRWTAVGGIVGVVSGGWTAIKLSMKLNKDMERMEAEQRRARSGGSGEGNPGGNGRRAD
;
A
#
# COMPACT_ATOMS: atom_id res chain seq x y z
N MET A 1 66.14 -4.72 19.90
CA MET A 1 64.83 -5.22 19.41
C MET A 1 64.08 -4.00 18.89
N THR A 2 64.11 -3.76 17.58
CA THR A 2 63.43 -2.62 16.95
C THR A 2 62.01 -3.01 16.61
N GLU A 3 61.05 -2.27 17.14
CA GLU A 3 59.62 -2.48 16.91
C GLU A 3 59.29 -2.24 15.42
N PRO A 4 58.48 -3.10 14.78
CA PRO A 4 58.11 -2.91 13.38
C PRO A 4 57.31 -1.62 13.19
N PRO A 5 57.49 -0.90 12.07
CA PRO A 5 56.76 0.33 11.81
C PRO A 5 55.25 0.07 11.77
N PRO A 6 54.42 1.03 12.21
CA PRO A 6 52.97 0.86 12.21
C PRO A 6 52.47 0.65 10.77
N PRO A 7 51.44 -0.19 10.58
CA PRO A 7 50.90 -0.46 9.26
C PRO A 7 50.36 0.83 8.63
N PRO A 8 50.49 0.97 7.29
CA PRO A 8 50.01 2.16 6.60
C PRO A 8 48.49 2.33 6.79
N PRO A 9 47.99 3.59 6.86
CA PRO A 9 46.57 3.84 6.95
C PRO A 9 45.86 3.28 5.72
N ILE A 10 44.78 2.53 5.96
CA ILE A 10 43.93 1.99 4.90
C ILE A 10 43.37 3.17 4.09
N PRO A 11 43.51 3.16 2.75
CA PRO A 11 43.04 4.26 1.92
C PRO A 11 41.51 4.42 2.01
N GLU A 12 41.03 5.66 2.04
CA GLU A 12 39.61 6.04 2.21
C GLU A 12 38.66 5.33 1.24
N ILE A 13 39.14 4.98 0.05
CA ILE A 13 38.41 4.25 -1.00
C ILE A 13 37.97 2.83 -0.58
N LEU A 14 38.63 2.24 0.43
CA LEU A 14 38.23 0.94 1.02
C LEU A 14 37.31 1.10 2.24
N ARG A 15 37.04 2.33 2.70
CA ARG A 15 36.11 2.63 3.79
C ARG A 15 34.71 3.01 3.33
N GLU A 16 34.51 3.31 2.05
CA GLU A 16 33.17 3.57 1.54
C GLU A 16 32.34 2.29 1.60
N ASP A 17 31.22 2.38 2.31
CA ASP A 17 30.17 1.38 2.39
C ASP A 17 29.78 0.94 0.97
N GLY A 18 30.38 -0.17 0.52
CA GLY A 18 30.08 -0.74 -0.78
C GLY A 18 28.57 -0.90 -0.96
N PRO A 19 28.06 -0.86 -2.21
CA PRO A 19 26.63 -0.97 -2.49
C PRO A 19 26.09 -2.19 -1.73
N LYS A 20 25.18 -1.95 -0.78
CA LYS A 20 24.56 -3.01 0.03
C LYS A 20 23.89 -3.97 -0.94
N PHE A 21 24.54 -5.10 -1.20
CA PHE A 21 23.97 -6.18 -1.98
C PHE A 21 22.80 -6.76 -1.17
N GLU A 22 21.60 -6.21 -1.39
CA GLU A 22 20.37 -6.73 -0.81
C GLU A 22 20.24 -8.20 -1.21
N THR A 23 20.43 -9.08 -0.23
CA THR A 23 20.39 -10.52 -0.44
C THR A 23 18.98 -10.89 -0.95
N PRO A 24 18.81 -11.83 -1.90
CA PRO A 24 17.50 -12.20 -2.44
C PRO A 24 16.41 -12.51 -1.39
N GLY A 25 16.81 -12.92 -0.18
CA GLY A 25 15.94 -13.10 0.98
C GLY A 25 15.33 -11.81 1.56
N GLN A 26 16.07 -10.70 1.59
CA GLN A 26 15.56 -9.40 2.05
C GLN A 26 14.52 -8.82 1.09
N LYS A 27 14.73 -8.94 -0.23
CA LYS A 27 13.73 -8.51 -1.22
C LYS A 27 12.42 -9.28 -1.09
N LYS A 28 12.47 -10.58 -0.82
CA LYS A 28 11.27 -11.41 -0.57
C LYS A 28 10.56 -11.03 0.73
N GLN A 29 11.27 -10.70 1.80
CA GLN A 29 10.66 -10.26 3.05
C GLN A 29 9.98 -8.89 2.89
N ARG A 30 10.66 -7.92 2.27
CA ARG A 30 10.10 -6.58 2.02
C ARG A 30 8.86 -6.63 1.13
N GLN A 31 8.86 -7.45 0.07
CA GLN A 31 7.67 -7.69 -0.75
C GLN A 31 6.54 -8.39 0.01
N ARG A 32 6.85 -9.25 0.98
CA ARG A 32 5.84 -9.95 1.78
C ARG A 32 5.22 -9.04 2.85
N GLU A 33 6.01 -8.11 3.36
CA GLU A 33 5.60 -7.06 4.30
C GLU A 33 4.76 -5.98 3.60
N GLU A 34 5.14 -5.56 2.39
CA GLU A 34 4.33 -4.71 1.49
C GLU A 34 3.00 -5.38 1.10
N ARG A 35 3.00 -6.70 0.88
CA ARG A 35 1.76 -7.45 0.60
C ARG A 35 0.84 -7.61 1.82
N ARG A 36 1.40 -7.64 3.03
CA ARG A 36 0.61 -7.73 4.27
C ARG A 36 0.06 -6.39 4.74
N SER A 37 0.73 -5.30 4.41
CA SER A 37 0.30 -3.95 4.82
C SER A 37 -0.72 -3.30 3.87
N GLY A 38 -1.05 -3.95 2.75
CA GLY A 38 -1.94 -3.39 1.71
C GLY A 38 -3.37 -3.05 2.17
N PRO A 39 -4.12 -3.94 2.84
CA PRO A 39 -5.52 -3.67 3.20
C PRO A 39 -5.66 -2.73 4.40
N GLU A 40 -4.83 -2.91 5.41
CA GLU A 40 -4.89 -2.16 6.68
C GLU A 40 -4.48 -0.70 6.49
N MET A 41 -3.38 -0.44 5.77
CA MET A 41 -2.97 0.94 5.47
C MET A 41 -3.99 1.67 4.59
N ARG A 42 -4.71 0.95 3.71
CA ARG A 42 -5.78 1.54 2.90
C ARG A 42 -6.98 1.94 3.75
N ALA A 43 -7.37 1.11 4.72
CA ALA A 43 -8.45 1.47 5.65
C ALA A 43 -8.11 2.72 6.47
N ILE A 44 -6.85 2.80 6.95
CA ILE A 44 -6.35 3.99 7.65
C ILE A 44 -6.37 5.22 6.73
N ALA A 45 -5.92 5.10 5.48
CA ALA A 45 -5.95 6.20 4.53
C ALA A 45 -7.38 6.70 4.25
N ILE A 46 -8.35 5.79 4.07
CA ILE A 46 -9.77 6.15 3.89
C ILE A 46 -10.31 6.88 5.12
N GLY A 47 -9.97 6.40 6.32
CA GLY A 47 -10.38 7.05 7.57
C GLY A 47 -9.77 8.45 7.71
N LEU A 48 -8.50 8.62 7.32
CA LEU A 48 -7.81 9.90 7.36
C LEU A 48 -8.40 10.90 6.36
N ASP A 49 -8.67 10.47 5.11
CA ASP A 49 -9.34 11.30 4.10
C ASP A 49 -10.73 11.73 4.57
N PHE A 50 -11.49 10.82 5.19
CA PHE A 50 -12.79 11.14 5.77
C PHE A 50 -12.66 12.20 6.87
N ALA A 51 -11.74 11.99 7.82
CA ALA A 51 -11.49 12.94 8.89
C ALA A 51 -11.06 14.31 8.34
N ALA A 52 -10.23 14.33 7.30
CA ALA A 52 -9.79 15.55 6.63
C ALA A 52 -10.94 16.30 5.95
N MET A 53 -11.89 15.61 5.30
CA MET A 53 -13.08 16.24 4.73
C MET A 53 -14.00 16.83 5.80
N VAL A 54 -14.22 16.12 6.91
CA VAL A 54 -15.03 16.62 8.03
C VAL A 54 -14.36 17.83 8.68
N ALA A 55 -13.07 17.70 9.02
CA ALA A 55 -12.30 18.79 9.62
C ALA A 55 -12.24 20.01 8.68
N GLY A 56 -12.00 19.79 7.39
CA GLY A 56 -11.98 20.83 6.37
C GLY A 56 -13.33 21.54 6.26
N GLY A 57 -14.44 20.81 6.24
CA GLY A 57 -15.80 21.37 6.23
C GLY A 57 -16.12 22.19 7.48
N CYS A 58 -15.72 21.70 8.67
CA CYS A 58 -15.86 22.44 9.93
C CYS A 58 -15.01 23.72 9.94
N ILE A 59 -13.76 23.66 9.49
CA ILE A 59 -12.85 24.82 9.44
C ILE A 59 -13.39 25.87 8.47
N LEU A 60 -13.85 25.46 7.28
CA LEU A 60 -14.49 26.35 6.31
C LEU A 60 -15.76 26.98 6.86
N GLY A 61 -16.60 26.19 7.53
CA GLY A 61 -17.82 26.67 8.17
C GLY A 61 -17.53 27.67 9.30
N PHE A 62 -16.49 27.42 10.09
CA PHE A 62 -16.05 28.32 11.16
C PHE A 62 -15.48 29.63 10.62
N ALA A 63 -14.67 29.57 9.56
CA ALA A 63 -14.16 30.77 8.89
C ALA A 63 -15.32 31.61 8.31
N ALA A 64 -16.32 30.96 7.72
CA ALA A 64 -17.53 31.63 7.22
C ALA A 64 -18.35 32.28 8.34
N ASP A 65 -18.57 31.58 9.46
CA ASP A 65 -19.26 32.13 10.63
C ASP A 65 -18.51 33.36 11.19
N THR A 66 -17.17 33.30 11.24
CA THR A 66 -16.32 34.40 11.74
C THR A 66 -16.40 35.63 10.83
N TRP A 67 -16.48 35.45 9.52
CA TRP A 67 -16.63 36.55 8.56
C TRP A 67 -18.04 37.16 8.54
N LEU A 68 -19.06 36.35 8.74
CA LEU A 68 -20.46 36.78 8.70
C LEU A 68 -20.96 37.29 10.07
N GLY A 69 -20.18 37.13 11.14
CA GLY A 69 -20.56 37.49 12.50
C GLY A 69 -21.78 36.72 13.02
N THR A 70 -22.08 35.57 12.42
CA THR A 70 -23.24 34.75 12.75
C THR A 70 -22.93 33.74 13.86
N PHE A 71 -23.94 33.41 14.68
CA PHE A 71 -23.92 32.20 15.52
C PHE A 71 -23.50 30.97 14.69
N PRO A 72 -22.90 29.91 15.29
CA PRO A 72 -22.15 28.83 14.62
C PRO A 72 -23.02 27.89 13.75
N ARG A 73 -23.77 28.48 12.82
CA ARG A 73 -24.71 27.84 11.92
C ARG A 73 -23.97 27.33 10.69
N TRP A 74 -23.03 28.11 10.15
CA TRP A 74 -22.23 27.69 8.99
C TRP A 74 -21.23 26.60 9.36
N THR A 75 -20.74 26.58 10.59
CA THR A 75 -19.93 25.48 11.14
C THR A 75 -20.74 24.19 11.20
N ALA A 76 -21.98 24.25 11.68
CA ALA A 76 -22.87 23.08 11.72
C ALA A 76 -23.19 22.57 10.31
N VAL A 77 -23.54 23.46 9.37
CA VAL A 77 -23.79 23.11 7.97
C VAL A 77 -22.53 22.54 7.32
N GLY A 78 -21.37 23.19 7.51
CA GLY A 78 -20.08 22.75 6.99
C GLY A 78 -19.67 21.38 7.53
N GLY A 79 -19.93 21.09 8.80
CA GLY A 79 -19.73 19.78 9.40
C GLY A 79 -20.63 18.70 8.78
N ILE A 80 -21.93 18.98 8.63
CA ILE A 80 -22.87 18.04 7.98
C ILE A 80 -22.45 17.77 6.54
N VAL A 81 -22.11 18.81 5.77
CA VAL A 81 -21.63 18.67 4.40
C VAL A 81 -20.31 17.88 4.36
N GLY A 82 -19.39 18.14 5.28
CA GLY A 82 -18.13 17.41 5.43
C GLY A 82 -18.35 15.91 5.69
N VAL A 83 -19.26 15.56 6.58
CA VAL A 83 -19.62 14.15 6.86
C VAL A 83 -20.27 13.48 5.65
N VAL A 84 -21.22 14.14 4.99
CA VAL A 84 -21.92 13.58 3.82
C VAL A 84 -20.96 13.38 2.66
N SER A 85 -20.14 14.38 2.35
CA SER A 85 -19.15 14.33 1.26
C SER A 85 -18.03 13.31 1.53
N GLY A 86 -17.52 13.26 2.76
CA GLY A 86 -16.58 12.25 3.21
C GLY A 86 -17.15 10.84 3.08
N GLY A 87 -18.37 10.63 3.58
CA GLY A 87 -19.03 9.33 3.53
C GLY A 87 -19.27 8.87 2.09
N TRP A 88 -19.74 9.76 1.23
CA TRP A 88 -19.94 9.46 -0.19
C TRP A 88 -18.63 9.05 -0.88
N THR A 89 -17.54 9.77 -0.60
CA THR A 89 -16.22 9.48 -1.18
C THR A 89 -15.68 8.13 -0.69
N ALA A 90 -15.82 7.84 0.61
CA ALA A 90 -15.41 6.56 1.19
C ALA A 90 -16.19 5.38 0.61
N ILE A 91 -17.51 5.52 0.43
CA ILE A 91 -18.36 4.49 -0.22
C ILE A 91 -17.89 4.26 -1.65
N LYS A 92 -17.69 5.33 -2.43
CA LYS A 92 -17.25 5.24 -3.82
C LYS A 92 -15.88 4.56 -3.95
N LEU A 93 -14.95 4.87 -3.04
CA LEU A 93 -13.63 4.23 -3.01
C LEU A 93 -13.73 2.74 -2.65
N SER A 94 -14.54 2.41 -1.65
CA SER A 94 -14.76 1.03 -1.20
C SER A 94 -15.38 0.17 -2.30
N MET A 95 -16.38 0.69 -3.03
CA MET A 95 -16.99 -0.01 -4.16
C MET A 95 -16.00 -0.25 -5.31
N LYS A 96 -15.12 0.72 -5.57
CA LYS A 96 -14.08 0.58 -6.59
C LYS A 96 -13.07 -0.50 -6.20
N LEU A 97 -12.65 -0.51 -4.93
CA LEU A 97 -11.71 -1.51 -4.40
C LEU A 97 -12.26 -2.93 -4.47
N ASN A 98 -13.53 -3.14 -4.12
CA ASN A 98 -14.16 -4.46 -4.22
C ASN A 98 -14.18 -4.96 -5.67
N LYS A 99 -14.55 -4.08 -6.63
CA LYS A 99 -14.53 -4.42 -8.05
C LYS A 99 -13.14 -4.77 -8.57
N ASP A 100 -12.11 -4.04 -8.13
CA ASP A 100 -10.74 -4.30 -8.56
C ASP A 100 -10.21 -5.63 -7.97
N MET A 101 -10.58 -5.97 -6.73
CA MET A 101 -10.26 -7.28 -6.14
C MET A 101 -10.94 -8.44 -6.87
N GLU A 102 -12.24 -8.33 -7.18
CA GLU A 102 -12.96 -9.36 -7.95
C GLU A 102 -12.32 -9.61 -9.32
N ARG A 103 -11.86 -8.55 -10.00
CA ARG A 103 -11.15 -8.67 -11.29
C ARG A 103 -9.82 -9.38 -11.14
N MET A 104 -9.02 -9.01 -10.14
CA MET A 104 -7.73 -9.66 -9.88
C MET A 104 -7.91 -11.14 -9.50
N GLU A 105 -8.94 -11.49 -8.73
CA GLU A 105 -9.24 -12.87 -8.41
C GLU A 105 -9.70 -13.66 -9.64
N ALA A 106 -10.53 -13.08 -10.50
CA ALA A 106 -10.98 -13.71 -11.73
C ALA A 106 -9.80 -13.98 -12.68
N GLU A 107 -8.87 -13.04 -12.82
CA GLU A 107 -7.65 -13.21 -13.61
C GLU A 107 -6.73 -14.29 -13.02
N GLN A 108 -6.51 -14.29 -11.69
CA GLN A 108 -5.72 -15.34 -11.04
C GLN A 108 -6.36 -16.73 -11.18
N ARG A 109 -7.68 -16.82 -11.09
CA ARG A 109 -8.41 -18.07 -11.31
C ARG A 109 -8.22 -18.57 -12.74
N ARG A 110 -8.33 -17.69 -13.73
CA ARG A 110 -8.08 -18.01 -15.16
C ARG A 110 -6.64 -18.46 -15.40
N ALA A 111 -5.66 -17.77 -14.82
CA ALA A 111 -4.25 -18.13 -14.93
C ALA A 111 -3.95 -19.50 -14.28
N ARG A 112 -4.59 -19.81 -13.13
CA ARG A 112 -4.47 -21.12 -12.48
C ARG A 112 -5.16 -22.23 -13.25
N SER A 113 -6.37 -22.00 -13.77
CA SER A 113 -7.10 -23.01 -14.56
C SER A 113 -6.46 -23.26 -15.92
N GLY A 114 -5.83 -22.26 -16.54
CA GLY A 114 -5.13 -22.41 -17.82
C GLY A 114 -3.80 -23.16 -17.73
N GLY A 115 -3.16 -23.17 -16.55
CA GLY A 115 -1.86 -23.84 -16.35
C GLY A 115 -1.93 -25.33 -15.99
N SER A 116 -3.12 -25.90 -15.77
CA SER A 116 -3.29 -27.30 -15.35
C SER A 116 -3.73 -28.27 -16.46
N GLY A 117 -3.86 -27.78 -17.70
CA GLY A 117 -4.30 -28.59 -18.85
C GLY A 117 -3.17 -29.14 -19.75
N GLU A 118 -1.93 -28.68 -19.57
CA GLU A 118 -0.85 -28.94 -20.53
C GLU A 118 0.37 -29.54 -19.81
N GLY A 119 0.46 -30.86 -19.77
CA GLY A 119 1.68 -31.53 -19.28
C GLY A 119 1.53 -32.88 -18.58
N ASN A 120 0.73 -33.82 -19.10
CA ASN A 120 1.09 -35.23 -18.95
C ASN A 120 0.63 -36.09 -20.14
N PRO A 121 1.42 -36.16 -21.23
CA PRO A 121 1.25 -37.18 -22.25
C PRO A 121 1.92 -38.53 -21.91
N GLY A 122 2.35 -38.76 -20.66
CA GLY A 122 3.11 -39.96 -20.26
C GLY A 122 2.29 -41.15 -19.75
N GLY A 123 0.96 -41.09 -19.82
CA GLY A 123 0.07 -42.10 -19.25
C GLY A 123 -0.40 -43.16 -20.24
N ASN A 124 0.28 -44.31 -20.21
CA ASN A 124 -0.25 -45.64 -20.53
C ASN A 124 -0.43 -46.02 -22.01
N GLY A 125 0.43 -46.94 -22.48
CA GLY A 125 0.23 -47.60 -23.76
C GLY A 125 1.31 -48.61 -24.13
N ARG A 126 1.40 -49.73 -23.39
CA ARG A 126 1.44 -51.11 -23.93
C ARG A 126 1.80 -52.16 -22.87
N ARG A 127 0.76 -52.87 -22.41
CA ARG A 127 0.81 -54.31 -22.14
C ARG A 127 0.66 -55.06 -23.48
N ALA A 128 1.01 -56.34 -23.44
CA ALA A 128 1.01 -57.34 -24.51
C ALA A 128 2.31 -57.23 -25.34
N ASP A 129 3.20 -58.23 -25.39
CA ASP A 129 3.03 -59.69 -25.31
C ASP A 129 4.29 -60.34 -24.71
#